data_AF-A0A963BJX1-F1
#
_entry.id   AF-A0A963BJX1-F1
#
_cell.length_a   1.000
_cell.length_b   1.000
_cell.length_c   1.000
_cell.angle_alpha   90.00
_cell.angle_beta   90.00
_cell.angle_gamma   90.00
#
_symmetry.space_group_name_H-M   'P 1'
#
loop_
_entity.id
_entity.type
_entity.pdbx_description
1 polymer ?
#
loop_
_entity_poly.entity_id
_entity_poly.type
_entity_poly.pdbx_seq_one_letter_code
_entity_poly.pdbx_strand_id
1 'polypeptide(L)'
;MTDQRRAGSGLLEKVDPERHFIDSDGGEAAWIEVIQKMDEVYADLVRYQVELEEKNSALEEAQRFIESVQQSMTDVLIVCGINGRIQQVNRALEEITGKSAGQLVGTQFGTLFEAGSQRLAEQFPEKIRSETLYDCEVNLIGADGKPAPLAMNCSSRFDHEGRLVGMVLIGRPVGELRRA
;
A
#
# COMPACT_ATOMS: atom_id res chain seq x y z
N MET A 1 92.99 17.25 -64.92
CA MET A 1 92.73 15.84 -65.30
C MET A 1 91.63 15.34 -64.37
N THR A 2 90.36 15.50 -64.78
CA THR A 2 89.42 14.42 -65.20
C THR A 2 89.07 13.51 -64.02
N ASP A 3 87.82 13.27 -63.58
CA ASP A 3 86.53 13.09 -64.28
C ASP A 3 85.44 12.99 -63.17
N GLN A 4 84.44 13.87 -63.07
CA GLN A 4 83.05 13.81 -63.59
C GLN A 4 82.14 12.62 -63.15
N ARG A 5 80.92 13.00 -62.71
CA ARG A 5 79.60 12.30 -62.70
C ARG A 5 79.06 11.69 -61.40
N ARG A 6 78.05 12.37 -60.82
CA ARG A 6 76.63 11.94 -60.63
C ARG A 6 75.94 12.99 -59.72
N ALA A 7 75.13 13.93 -60.20
CA ALA A 7 73.74 13.85 -60.69
C ALA A 7 72.72 13.39 -59.63
N GLY A 8 71.79 14.29 -59.27
CA GLY A 8 70.56 14.03 -58.49
C GLY A 8 70.30 15.10 -57.41
N SER A 9 70.09 16.39 -57.71
CA SER A 9 68.78 17.03 -57.97
C SER A 9 67.57 16.39 -57.28
N GLY A 10 66.87 17.15 -56.41
CA GLY A 10 65.45 16.92 -56.13
C GLY A 10 65.01 17.12 -54.67
N LEU A 11 64.80 18.37 -54.30
CA LEU A 11 63.88 18.79 -53.24
C LEU A 11 62.47 18.24 -53.55
N LEU A 12 61.75 17.69 -52.55
CA LEU A 12 60.27 17.64 -52.36
C LEU A 12 59.85 16.41 -51.53
N GLU A 13 59.68 16.64 -50.23
CA GLU A 13 58.43 16.37 -49.50
C GLU A 13 57.52 15.25 -50.03
N LYS A 14 57.50 14.13 -49.31
CA LYS A 14 56.31 13.28 -49.18
C LYS A 14 56.19 12.84 -47.72
N VAL A 15 55.44 13.63 -46.95
CA VAL A 15 54.79 13.17 -45.73
C VAL A 15 53.78 12.11 -46.17
N ASP A 16 53.94 10.89 -45.67
CA ASP A 16 52.96 9.82 -45.83
C ASP A 16 51.83 10.05 -44.80
N PRO A 17 50.58 10.33 -45.22
CA PRO A 17 49.52 10.72 -44.28
C PRO A 17 48.83 9.52 -43.62
N GLU A 18 49.20 8.27 -43.93
CA GLU A 18 48.48 7.10 -43.46
C GLU A 18 49.39 6.12 -42.73
N ARG A 19 49.58 6.34 -41.42
CA ARG A 19 49.82 5.27 -40.46
C ARG A 19 49.34 5.66 -39.07
N HIS A 20 48.03 5.82 -38.97
CA HIS A 20 47.34 5.72 -37.70
C HIS A 20 47.08 4.23 -37.44
N PHE A 21 48.09 3.52 -36.96
CA PHE A 21 47.88 2.22 -36.31
C PHE A 21 47.77 2.51 -34.81
N ILE A 22 46.54 2.74 -34.37
CA ILE A 22 46.20 2.55 -32.95
C ILE A 22 46.36 1.05 -32.72
N ASP A 23 47.45 0.69 -32.09
CA ASP A 23 47.67 -0.62 -31.52
C ASP A 23 46.86 -0.67 -30.22
N SER A 24 45.64 -1.25 -30.24
CA SER A 24 44.91 -1.58 -29.00
C SER A 24 43.85 -2.67 -29.19
N ASP A 25 44.26 -3.89 -29.53
CA ASP A 25 43.40 -5.09 -29.36
C ASP A 25 42.83 -5.18 -27.93
N GLY A 26 43.55 -4.67 -26.93
CA GLY A 26 43.08 -4.61 -25.53
C GLY A 26 42.01 -3.54 -25.25
N GLY A 27 41.93 -2.48 -26.06
CA GLY A 27 40.93 -1.42 -25.90
C GLY A 27 39.57 -1.85 -26.43
N GLU A 28 39.54 -2.50 -27.59
CA GLU A 28 38.31 -3.03 -28.19
C GLU A 28 37.69 -4.13 -27.33
N ALA A 29 38.51 -5.05 -26.80
CA ALA A 29 38.05 -6.09 -25.88
C ALA A 29 37.48 -5.51 -24.56
N ALA A 30 38.11 -4.48 -23.99
CA ALA A 30 37.64 -3.82 -22.77
C ALA A 30 36.31 -3.07 -23.01
N TRP A 31 36.17 -2.40 -24.16
CA TRP A 31 34.92 -1.72 -24.52
C TRP A 31 33.76 -2.71 -24.75
N ILE A 32 34.03 -3.87 -25.37
CA ILE A 32 33.04 -4.94 -25.54
C ILE A 32 32.56 -5.48 -24.18
N GLU A 33 33.47 -5.68 -23.22
CA GLU A 33 33.11 -6.16 -21.87
C GLU A 33 32.20 -5.16 -21.14
N VAL A 34 32.47 -3.86 -21.27
CA VAL A 34 31.63 -2.80 -20.67
C VAL A 34 30.23 -2.81 -21.27
N ILE A 35 30.11 -2.93 -22.60
CA ILE A 35 28.80 -2.98 -23.27
C ILE A 35 28.01 -4.21 -22.82
N GLN A 36 28.63 -5.38 -22.74
CA GLN A 36 27.98 -6.60 -22.27
C GLN A 36 27.48 -6.46 -20.83
N LYS A 37 28.31 -5.90 -19.93
CA LYS A 37 27.89 -5.61 -18.54
C LYS A 37 26.76 -4.59 -18.48
N MET A 38 26.77 -3.57 -19.34
CA MET A 38 25.69 -2.60 -19.40
C MET A 38 24.40 -3.27 -19.88
N ASP A 39 24.44 -4.07 -20.93
CA ASP A 39 23.27 -4.81 -21.44
C ASP A 39 22.67 -5.75 -20.39
N GLU A 40 23.51 -6.45 -19.63
CA GLU A 40 23.07 -7.29 -18.50
C GLU A 40 22.37 -6.45 -17.43
N VAL A 41 22.99 -5.35 -16.97
CA VAL A 41 22.39 -4.47 -15.95
C VAL A 41 21.11 -3.81 -16.45
N TYR A 42 21.05 -3.41 -17.72
CA TYR A 42 19.84 -2.87 -18.32
C TYR A 42 18.73 -3.91 -18.38
N ALA A 43 19.03 -5.15 -18.79
CA ALA A 43 18.06 -6.23 -18.80
C ALA A 43 17.55 -6.53 -17.38
N ASP A 44 18.41 -6.50 -16.37
CA ASP A 44 18.04 -6.69 -14.97
C ASP A 44 17.15 -5.57 -14.46
N LEU A 45 17.49 -4.31 -14.77
CA LEU A 45 16.71 -3.15 -14.38
C LEU A 45 15.31 -3.18 -15.00
N VAL A 46 15.21 -3.51 -16.29
CA VAL A 46 13.91 -3.63 -16.98
C VAL A 46 13.08 -4.75 -16.35
N ARG A 47 13.67 -5.90 -16.03
CA ARG A 47 12.94 -6.99 -15.35
C ARG A 47 12.45 -6.55 -13.96
N TYR A 48 13.29 -5.87 -13.19
CA TYR A 48 12.91 -5.36 -11.88
C TYR A 48 11.78 -4.33 -11.96
N GLN A 49 11.82 -3.45 -12.97
CA GLN A 49 10.76 -2.47 -13.20
C GLN A 49 9.42 -3.16 -13.51
N VAL A 50 9.41 -4.17 -14.40
CA VAL A 50 8.20 -4.94 -14.71
C VAL A 50 7.66 -5.63 -13.46
N GLU A 51 8.51 -6.30 -12.67
CA GLU A 51 8.09 -6.98 -11.45
C GLU A 51 7.49 -6.00 -10.41
N LEU A 52 8.07 -4.80 -10.29
CA LEU A 52 7.57 -3.76 -9.40
C LEU A 52 6.22 -3.22 -9.86
N GLU A 53 6.04 -2.99 -11.17
CA GLU A 53 4.78 -2.57 -11.76
C GLU A 53 3.69 -3.63 -11.56
N GLU A 54 4.00 -4.91 -11.76
CA GLU A 54 3.08 -6.02 -11.50
C GLU A 54 2.66 -6.09 -10.03
N LYS A 55 3.62 -5.98 -9.09
CA LYS A 55 3.33 -5.95 -7.64
C LYS A 55 2.48 -4.75 -7.24
N ASN A 56 2.77 -3.57 -7.78
CA ASN A 56 1.99 -2.37 -7.51
C ASN A 56 0.56 -2.52 -8.05
N SER A 57 0.40 -3.00 -9.28
CA SER A 57 -0.92 -3.25 -9.88
C SER A 57 -1.73 -4.25 -9.05
N ALA A 58 -1.12 -5.34 -8.60
CA ALA A 58 -1.77 -6.33 -7.74
C ALA A 58 -2.18 -5.75 -6.38
N LEU A 59 -1.35 -4.89 -5.78
CA LEU A 59 -1.67 -4.19 -4.52
C LEU A 59 -2.87 -3.25 -4.70
N GLU A 60 -2.89 -2.46 -5.76
CA GLU A 60 -4.01 -1.57 -6.05
C GLU A 60 -5.31 -2.34 -6.31
N GLU A 61 -5.25 -3.45 -7.04
CA GLU A 61 -6.41 -4.30 -7.30
C GLU A 61 -6.97 -4.90 -6.01
N ALA A 62 -6.09 -5.40 -5.14
CA ALA A 62 -6.49 -5.89 -3.82
C ALA A 62 -7.13 -4.80 -2.96
N GLN A 63 -6.58 -3.57 -2.96
CA GLN A 63 -7.16 -2.43 -2.25
C GLN A 63 -8.55 -2.09 -2.78
N ARG A 64 -8.71 -1.96 -4.11
CA ARG A 64 -10.01 -1.68 -4.75
C ARG A 64 -11.04 -2.76 -4.44
N PHE A 65 -10.64 -4.02 -4.45
CA PHE A 65 -11.52 -5.14 -4.08
C PHE A 65 -12.00 -5.01 -2.62
N ILE A 66 -11.08 -4.81 -1.67
CA ILE A 66 -11.42 -4.65 -0.25
C ILE A 66 -12.36 -3.47 -0.02
N GLU A 67 -12.11 -2.33 -0.69
CA GLU A 67 -12.96 -1.15 -0.61
C GLU A 67 -14.36 -1.43 -1.16
N SER A 68 -14.46 -2.11 -2.31
CA SER A 68 -15.76 -2.48 -2.90
C SER A 68 -16.58 -3.39 -1.98
N VAL A 69 -15.91 -4.36 -1.33
CA VAL A 69 -16.56 -5.27 -0.37
C VAL A 69 -17.07 -4.48 0.82
N GLN A 70 -16.26 -3.60 1.43
CA GLN A 70 -16.66 -2.76 2.55
C GLN A 70 -17.80 -1.80 2.19
N GLN A 71 -17.83 -1.26 0.98
CA GLN A 71 -18.91 -0.40 0.50
C GLN A 71 -20.22 -1.16 0.25
N SER A 72 -20.14 -2.43 -0.14
CA SER A 72 -21.33 -3.28 -0.35
C SER A 72 -21.93 -3.83 0.94
N MET A 73 -21.20 -3.77 2.07
CA MET A 73 -21.67 -4.25 3.36
C MET A 73 -22.74 -3.31 3.93
N THR A 74 -23.93 -3.87 4.19
CA THR A 74 -24.99 -3.20 4.96
C THR A 74 -24.72 -3.24 6.47
N ASP A 75 -23.89 -4.19 6.91
CA ASP A 75 -23.46 -4.28 8.32
C ASP A 75 -22.53 -3.11 8.65
N VAL A 76 -22.69 -2.54 9.84
CA VAL A 76 -21.80 -1.52 10.40
C VAL A 76 -20.44 -2.13 10.67
N LEU A 77 -19.37 -1.43 10.27
CA LEU A 77 -17.99 -1.81 10.56
C LEU A 77 -17.28 -0.66 11.25
N ILE A 78 -16.64 -0.96 12.39
CA ILE A 78 -15.84 -0.02 13.18
C ILE A 78 -14.51 -0.69 13.52
N VAL A 79 -13.41 -0.04 13.17
CA VAL A 79 -12.06 -0.45 13.59
C VAL A 79 -11.58 0.50 14.66
N CYS A 80 -11.17 -0.04 15.80
CA CYS A 80 -10.67 0.74 16.93
C CYS A 80 -9.26 0.28 17.33
N GLY A 81 -8.48 1.21 17.88
CA GLY A 81 -7.23 0.89 18.58
C GLY A 81 -7.49 0.28 19.97
N ILE A 82 -6.41 -0.11 20.66
CA ILE A 82 -6.46 -0.72 22.01
C ILE A 82 -7.17 0.13 23.07
N ASN A 83 -7.21 1.45 22.88
CA ASN A 83 -7.87 2.40 23.79
C ASN A 83 -9.34 2.67 23.42
N GLY A 84 -9.87 2.01 22.38
CA GLY A 84 -11.22 2.24 21.87
C GLY A 84 -11.36 3.51 21.02
N ARG A 85 -10.26 4.16 20.62
CA ARG A 85 -10.35 5.24 19.62
C ARG A 85 -10.59 4.65 18.24
N ILE A 86 -11.56 5.22 17.54
CA ILE A 86 -11.91 4.84 16.17
C ILE A 86 -10.75 5.18 15.24
N GLN A 87 -10.35 4.22 14.43
CA GLN A 87 -9.33 4.36 13.39
C GLN A 87 -9.96 4.34 11.99
N GLN A 88 -11.00 3.55 11.80
CA GLN A 88 -11.70 3.44 10.52
C GLN A 88 -13.17 3.07 10.75
N VAL A 89 -14.03 3.49 9.82
CA VAL A 89 -15.46 3.18 9.78
C VAL A 89 -15.86 2.90 8.33
N ASN A 90 -16.93 2.15 8.11
CA ASN A 90 -17.54 2.02 6.78
C ASN A 90 -18.70 2.98 6.57
N ARG A 91 -19.14 3.06 5.31
CA ARG A 91 -20.25 3.91 4.86
C ARG A 91 -21.57 3.61 5.59
N ALA A 92 -21.86 2.34 5.91
CA ALA A 92 -23.08 1.98 6.63
C ALA A 92 -23.19 2.67 8.00
N LEU A 93 -22.06 2.81 8.72
CA LEU A 93 -22.04 3.56 9.98
C LEU A 93 -22.32 5.05 9.77
N GLU A 94 -21.72 5.63 8.72
CA GLU A 94 -21.93 7.05 8.39
C GLU A 94 -23.41 7.32 8.08
N GLU A 95 -24.04 6.42 7.33
CA GLU A 95 -25.47 6.50 6.98
C GLU A 95 -26.38 6.36 8.20
N ILE A 96 -26.09 5.42 9.11
CA ILE A 96 -26.88 5.21 10.33
C ILE A 96 -26.75 6.39 11.29
N THR A 97 -25.52 6.87 11.53
CA THR A 97 -25.25 7.91 12.52
C THR A 97 -25.39 9.34 11.98
N GLY A 98 -25.42 9.50 10.66
CA GLY A 98 -25.40 10.81 9.98
C GLY A 98 -24.08 11.56 10.13
N LYS A 99 -23.01 10.89 10.57
CA LYS A 99 -21.68 11.49 10.82
C LYS A 99 -20.69 10.95 9.81
N SER A 100 -19.89 11.83 9.23
CA SER A 100 -18.81 11.42 8.33
C SER A 100 -17.67 10.73 9.06
N ALA A 101 -16.90 9.91 8.35
CA ALA A 101 -15.70 9.26 8.86
C ALA A 101 -14.72 10.27 9.48
N GLY A 102 -14.57 11.46 8.88
CA GLY A 102 -13.71 12.53 9.42
C GLY A 102 -14.16 13.08 10.78
N GLN A 103 -15.44 12.96 11.12
CA GLN A 103 -15.98 13.34 12.44
C GLN A 103 -15.89 12.20 13.47
N LEU A 104 -15.83 10.96 13.00
CA LEU A 104 -15.84 9.75 13.83
C LEU A 104 -14.42 9.28 14.17
N VAL A 105 -13.50 9.35 13.21
CA VAL A 105 -12.12 8.91 13.40
C VAL A 105 -11.44 9.75 14.50
N GLY A 106 -10.77 9.06 15.42
CA GLY A 106 -10.11 9.63 16.58
C GLY A 106 -11.01 9.79 17.81
N THR A 107 -12.34 9.70 17.70
CA THR A 107 -13.24 9.75 18.86
C THR A 107 -13.32 8.39 19.55
N GLN A 108 -13.87 8.37 20.76
CA GLN A 108 -14.10 7.13 21.49
C GLN A 108 -15.32 6.41 20.90
N PHE A 109 -15.20 5.13 20.53
CA PHE A 109 -16.33 4.40 19.93
C PHE A 109 -17.55 4.30 20.85
N GLY A 110 -17.35 4.28 22.17
CA GLY A 110 -18.41 4.29 23.18
C GLY A 110 -19.40 5.45 23.01
N THR A 111 -18.97 6.60 22.47
CA THR A 111 -19.84 7.77 22.28
C THR A 111 -20.85 7.61 21.14
N LEU A 112 -20.75 6.53 20.37
CA LEU A 112 -21.71 6.21 19.31
C LEU A 112 -22.97 5.53 19.84
N PHE A 113 -22.92 5.01 21.07
CA PHE A 113 -24.01 4.24 21.68
C PHE A 113 -24.87 5.11 22.60
N GLU A 114 -26.14 4.73 22.76
CA GLU A 114 -26.98 5.29 23.81
C GLU A 114 -26.43 4.98 25.20
N ALA A 115 -26.78 5.80 26.20
CA ALA A 115 -26.30 5.64 27.57
C ALA A 115 -26.52 4.23 28.15
N GLY A 116 -27.62 3.56 27.76
CA GLY A 116 -27.91 2.17 28.18
C GLY A 116 -26.95 1.14 27.62
N SER A 117 -26.43 1.36 26.40
CA SER A 117 -25.46 0.48 25.73
C SER A 117 -24.01 0.93 25.91
N GLN A 118 -23.77 2.18 26.33
CA GLN A 118 -22.44 2.76 26.48
C GLN A 118 -21.58 1.99 27.50
N ARG A 119 -22.14 1.60 28.65
CA ARG A 119 -21.43 0.78 29.65
C ARG A 119 -21.01 -0.58 29.12
N LEU A 120 -21.83 -1.19 28.26
CA LEU A 120 -21.52 -2.49 27.66
C LEU A 120 -20.38 -2.32 26.66
N ALA A 121 -20.44 -1.30 25.81
CA ALA A 121 -19.38 -0.96 24.86
C ALA A 121 -18.05 -0.65 25.57
N GLU A 122 -18.06 0.11 26.67
CA GLU A 122 -16.87 0.44 27.45
C GLU A 122 -16.14 -0.80 28.02
N GLN A 123 -16.84 -1.92 28.19
CA GLN A 123 -16.23 -3.18 28.66
C GLN A 123 -15.56 -3.99 27.55
N PHE A 124 -15.80 -3.66 26.28
CA PHE A 124 -15.27 -4.45 25.16
C PHE A 124 -13.74 -4.50 25.14
N PRO A 125 -13.00 -3.38 25.30
CA PRO A 125 -11.53 -3.41 25.29
C PRO A 125 -10.93 -4.36 26.33
N GLU A 126 -11.57 -4.49 27.50
CA GLU A 126 -11.12 -5.42 28.53
C GLU A 126 -11.50 -6.86 28.21
N LYS A 127 -12.75 -7.10 27.78
CA LYS A 127 -13.26 -8.44 27.47
C LYS A 127 -12.58 -9.09 26.28
N ILE A 128 -12.18 -8.32 25.26
CA ILE A 128 -11.54 -8.90 24.06
C ILE A 128 -10.16 -9.50 24.34
N ARG A 129 -9.52 -9.12 25.46
CA ARG A 129 -8.23 -9.68 25.87
C ARG A 129 -8.34 -11.15 26.25
N SER A 130 -9.52 -11.60 26.66
CA SER A 130 -9.79 -12.98 27.06
C SER A 130 -10.65 -13.74 26.06
N GLU A 131 -11.67 -13.11 25.45
CA GLU A 131 -12.65 -13.80 24.61
C GLU A 131 -13.25 -12.90 23.51
N THR A 132 -13.66 -13.48 22.39
CA THR A 132 -14.44 -12.77 21.36
C THR A 132 -15.88 -12.58 21.85
N LEU A 133 -16.44 -11.38 21.66
CA LEU A 133 -17.83 -11.10 22.02
C LEU A 133 -18.74 -11.28 20.80
N TYR A 134 -19.82 -12.02 20.99
CA TYR A 134 -20.81 -12.33 19.96
C TYR A 134 -22.21 -11.86 20.36
N ASP A 135 -23.00 -11.45 19.37
CA ASP A 135 -24.42 -11.10 19.44
C ASP A 135 -24.81 -10.16 20.59
N CYS A 136 -23.96 -9.18 20.88
CA CYS A 136 -24.27 -8.15 21.85
C CYS A 136 -25.30 -7.17 21.27
N GLU A 137 -26.53 -7.18 21.80
CA GLU A 137 -27.54 -6.18 21.43
C GLU A 137 -27.14 -4.80 21.98
N VAL A 138 -26.98 -3.84 21.07
CA VAL A 138 -26.58 -2.46 21.37
C VAL A 138 -27.40 -1.48 20.55
N ASN A 139 -27.59 -0.27 21.06
CA ASN A 139 -28.23 0.82 20.32
C ASN A 139 -27.21 1.88 19.95
N LEU A 140 -27.06 2.15 18.65
CA LEU A 140 -26.38 3.34 18.15
C LEU A 140 -27.29 4.56 18.21
N ILE A 141 -26.70 5.73 18.34
CA ILE A 141 -27.40 7.01 18.18
C ILE A 141 -27.52 7.28 16.68
N GLY A 142 -28.74 7.18 16.15
CA GLY A 142 -29.04 7.44 14.75
C GLY A 142 -28.92 8.91 14.35
N ALA A 143 -28.91 9.19 13.04
CA ALA A 143 -28.83 10.54 12.48
C ALA A 143 -29.95 11.49 12.95
N ASP A 144 -31.13 10.94 13.24
CA ASP A 144 -32.29 11.67 13.78
C ASP A 144 -32.31 11.70 15.32
N GLY A 145 -31.25 11.20 15.97
CA GLY A 145 -31.13 11.07 17.42
C GLY A 145 -31.88 9.89 18.02
N LYS A 146 -32.55 9.05 17.23
CA LYS A 146 -33.25 7.86 17.73
C LYS A 146 -32.32 6.66 17.83
N PRO A 147 -32.62 5.69 18.72
CA PRO A 147 -31.90 4.44 18.78
C PRO A 147 -32.00 3.65 17.47
N ALA A 148 -30.84 3.25 16.95
CA ALA A 148 -30.71 2.25 15.91
C ALA A 148 -30.22 0.93 16.56
N PRO A 149 -31.07 -0.11 16.67
CA PRO A 149 -30.70 -1.38 17.29
C PRO A 149 -29.81 -2.23 16.38
N LEU A 150 -28.70 -2.71 16.92
CA LEU A 150 -27.74 -3.57 16.23
C LEU A 150 -27.40 -4.80 17.08
N ALA A 151 -27.23 -5.94 16.40
CA ALA A 151 -26.56 -7.10 16.95
C ALA A 151 -25.06 -6.98 16.62
N MET A 152 -24.23 -6.80 17.64
CA MET A 152 -22.82 -6.46 17.45
C MET A 152 -21.89 -7.59 17.90
N ASN A 153 -20.97 -7.92 17.01
CA ASN A 153 -19.83 -8.80 17.25
C ASN A 153 -18.57 -7.95 17.41
N CYS A 154 -17.69 -8.34 18.32
CA CYS A 154 -16.43 -7.65 18.57
C CYS A 154 -15.29 -8.66 18.65
N SER A 155 -14.30 -8.52 17.76
CA SER A 155 -13.13 -9.39 17.66
C SER A 155 -11.82 -8.66 17.87
N SER A 156 -10.84 -9.37 18.40
CA SER A 156 -9.49 -8.86 18.64
C SER A 156 -8.69 -8.75 17.36
N ARG A 157 -7.93 -7.66 17.23
CA ARG A 157 -7.02 -7.43 16.11
C ARG A 157 -5.58 -7.49 16.58
N PHE A 158 -4.79 -8.33 15.92
CA PHE A 158 -3.37 -8.53 16.23
C PHE A 158 -2.49 -8.05 15.08
N ASP A 159 -1.28 -7.61 15.39
CA ASP A 159 -0.25 -7.36 14.38
C ASP A 159 0.47 -8.66 13.98
N HIS A 160 1.42 -8.55 13.06
CA HIS A 160 2.23 -9.67 12.56
C HIS A 160 3.10 -10.34 13.63
N GLU A 161 3.34 -9.68 14.77
CA GLU A 161 4.08 -10.22 15.92
C GLU A 161 3.14 -10.83 16.97
N GLY A 162 1.84 -10.89 16.71
CA GLY A 162 0.84 -11.44 17.62
C GLY A 162 0.47 -10.50 18.77
N ARG A 163 0.84 -9.22 18.71
CA ARG A 163 0.48 -8.23 19.74
C ARG A 163 -0.92 -7.70 19.47
N LEU A 164 -1.72 -7.56 20.52
CA LEU A 164 -3.04 -6.95 20.42
C LEU A 164 -2.89 -5.46 20.06
N VAL A 165 -3.39 -5.07 18.90
CA VAL A 165 -3.34 -3.69 18.38
C VAL A 165 -4.69 -2.97 18.40
N GLY A 166 -5.78 -3.72 18.64
CA GLY A 166 -7.11 -3.13 18.77
C GLY A 166 -8.21 -4.15 18.58
N MET A 167 -9.34 -3.67 18.06
CA MET A 167 -10.54 -4.49 17.87
C MET A 167 -11.28 -4.09 16.59
N VAL A 168 -12.06 -5.02 16.07
CA VAL A 168 -13.00 -4.80 14.97
C VAL A 168 -14.39 -5.11 15.48
N LEU A 169 -15.31 -4.16 15.29
CA LEU A 169 -16.72 -4.32 15.62
C LEU A 169 -17.51 -4.41 14.33
N ILE A 170 -18.36 -5.44 14.23
CA ILE A 170 -19.30 -5.63 13.13
C ILE A 170 -20.70 -5.66 13.72
N GLY A 171 -21.54 -4.73 13.31
CA GLY A 171 -22.90 -4.57 13.80
C GLY A 171 -23.92 -4.81 12.70
N ARG A 172 -24.76 -5.82 12.85
CA ARG A 172 -25.89 -6.05 11.94
C ARG A 172 -27.11 -5.26 12.41
N PRO A 173 -27.68 -4.37 11.58
CA PRO A 173 -28.95 -3.73 11.89
C PRO A 173 -30.03 -4.78 12.14
N VAL A 174 -30.65 -4.72 13.31
CA VAL A 174 -31.82 -5.54 13.62
C VAL A 174 -33.02 -4.71 13.15
N GLY A 175 -33.37 -4.83 11.86
CA GLY A 175 -34.36 -3.96 11.22
C GLY A 175 -35.73 -3.91 11.92
N GLU A 176 -36.66 -3.13 11.35
CA GLU A 176 -38.08 -2.98 11.79
C GLU A 176 -38.89 -4.29 11.86
N LEU A 177 -38.27 -5.46 11.69
CA LEU A 177 -38.89 -6.80 11.71
C LEU A 177 -39.43 -7.24 13.09
N ARG A 178 -39.42 -6.36 14.10
CA ARG A 178 -40.25 -6.50 15.32
C ARG A 178 -41.61 -5.79 15.22
N ARG A 179 -41.94 -5.17 14.08
CA ARG A 179 -43.27 -4.61 13.77
C ARG A 179 -43.91 -5.37 12.60
N ALA A 180 -44.24 -6.63 12.82
CA ALA A 180 -45.20 -7.39 12.01
C ALA A 180 -45.98 -8.33 12.93
#